data_AF-A0A1V6FMG6-F1
#
_entry.id   AF-A0A1V6FMG6-F1
#
_cell.length_a   1.000
_cell.length_b   1.000
_cell.length_c   1.000
_cell.angle_alpha   90.00
_cell.angle_beta   90.00
_cell.angle_gamma   90.00
#
_symmetry.space_group_name_H-M   'P 1'
#
loop_
_entity.id
_entity.type
_entity.pdbx_description
1 polymer ?
#
loop_
_entity_poly.entity_id
_entity_poly.type
_entity_poly.pdbx_seq_one_letter_code
_entity_poly.pdbx_strand_id
1 'polypeptide(L)'
;MKKKNASNLEEIGTRLKMIRSRLRKTQTAMAKDLGISLSHYSKLEVGIGGMSRGLIYTFCRLYNVSEAWLVYGEGETPAVIQSNQLTGRDPVNETIRRLKDQSDDHTIIEKIVSLSEDQDINRLAVEIAKTIDIPLNRAVALLISEKLRR
;
A
#
# COMPACT_ATOMS: atom_id res chain seq x y z
N MET A 1 -41.57 -15.09 -9.34
CA MET A 1 -40.55 -14.18 -8.74
C MET A 1 -39.29 -14.98 -8.38
N LYS A 2 -38.30 -15.14 -9.28
CA LYS A 2 -37.01 -15.84 -9.00
C LYS A 2 -35.86 -15.39 -9.92
N LYS A 3 -35.63 -14.08 -10.13
CA LYS A 3 -34.53 -13.59 -11.01
C LYS A 3 -33.64 -12.48 -10.44
N LYS A 4 -33.80 -12.08 -9.17
CA LYS A 4 -33.04 -10.95 -8.60
C LYS A 4 -31.62 -11.28 -8.10
N ASN A 5 -31.33 -12.54 -7.77
CA ASN A 5 -30.04 -12.90 -7.14
C ASN A 5 -28.96 -13.31 -8.15
N ALA A 6 -29.34 -13.85 -9.32
CA ALA A 6 -28.39 -14.29 -10.34
C ALA A 6 -27.77 -13.09 -11.10
N SER A 7 -28.56 -12.05 -11.41
CA SER A 7 -28.04 -10.89 -12.15
C SER A 7 -26.97 -10.14 -11.36
N ASN A 8 -27.12 -10.06 -10.03
CA ASN A 8 -26.16 -9.36 -9.18
C ASN A 8 -24.79 -10.07 -9.16
N LEU A 9 -24.76 -11.40 -9.21
CA LEU A 9 -23.51 -12.16 -9.22
C LEU A 9 -22.76 -12.03 -10.55
N GLU A 10 -23.47 -12.06 -11.67
CA GLU A 10 -22.89 -11.84 -13.00
C GLU A 10 -22.34 -10.41 -13.16
N GLU A 11 -23.02 -9.42 -12.60
CA GLU A 11 -22.56 -8.03 -12.58
C GLU A 11 -21.28 -7.85 -11.75
N ILE A 12 -21.25 -8.43 -10.55
CA ILE A 12 -20.04 -8.46 -9.70
C ILE A 12 -18.89 -9.15 -10.44
N GLY A 13 -19.14 -10.30 -11.06
CA GLY A 13 -18.14 -11.02 -11.86
C GLY A 13 -17.58 -10.19 -13.01
N THR A 14 -18.45 -9.44 -13.70
CA THR A 14 -18.05 -8.52 -14.78
C THR A 14 -17.17 -7.38 -14.26
N ARG A 15 -17.51 -6.80 -13.11
CA ARG A 15 -16.70 -5.76 -12.46
C ARG A 15 -15.33 -6.28 -12.02
N LEU A 16 -15.25 -7.49 -11.45
CA LEU A 16 -13.98 -8.16 -11.13
C LEU A 16 -13.11 -8.33 -12.37
N LYS A 17 -13.69 -8.86 -13.46
CA LYS A 17 -12.99 -9.06 -14.74
C LYS A 17 -12.49 -7.73 -15.32
N MET A 18 -13.26 -6.66 -15.17
CA MET A 18 -12.85 -5.32 -15.59
C MET A 18 -11.64 -4.83 -14.80
N ILE A 19 -11.65 -4.93 -13.47
CA ILE A 19 -10.51 -4.56 -12.62
C ILE A 19 -9.27 -5.40 -12.98
N ARG A 20 -9.43 -6.71 -13.16
CA ARG A 20 -8.34 -7.60 -13.58
C ARG A 20 -7.72 -7.19 -14.92
N SER A 21 -8.57 -6.88 -15.90
CA SER A 21 -8.13 -6.42 -17.22
C SER A 21 -7.37 -5.09 -17.14
N ARG A 22 -7.84 -4.15 -16.32
CA ARG A 22 -7.16 -2.87 -16.06
C ARG A 22 -5.79 -3.06 -15.39
N LEU A 23 -5.69 -4.03 -14.48
CA LEU A 23 -4.42 -4.41 -13.84
C LEU A 23 -3.50 -5.26 -14.72
N ARG A 24 -3.97 -5.72 -15.90
CA ARG A 24 -3.26 -6.67 -16.77
C ARG A 24 -2.81 -7.94 -16.03
N LYS A 25 -3.59 -8.40 -15.05
CA LYS A 25 -3.30 -9.61 -14.26
C LYS A 25 -3.97 -10.85 -14.83
N THR A 26 -3.33 -12.00 -14.66
CA THR A 26 -3.96 -13.31 -14.90
C THR A 26 -4.94 -13.64 -13.77
N GLN A 27 -5.89 -14.54 -14.01
CA GLN A 27 -6.80 -15.03 -12.97
C GLN A 27 -6.01 -15.68 -11.82
N THR A 28 -4.93 -16.38 -12.13
CA THR A 28 -4.04 -17.01 -11.13
C THR A 28 -3.35 -15.97 -10.25
N ALA A 29 -2.85 -14.88 -10.83
CA ALA A 29 -2.22 -13.80 -10.08
C ALA A 29 -3.23 -13.12 -9.15
N MET A 30 -4.46 -12.87 -9.62
CA MET A 30 -5.50 -12.26 -8.80
C MET A 30 -6.01 -13.21 -7.69
N ALA A 31 -6.12 -14.50 -7.97
CA ALA A 31 -6.47 -15.50 -6.95
C ALA A 31 -5.41 -15.56 -5.84
N LYS A 32 -4.12 -15.50 -6.21
CA LYS A 32 -2.99 -15.47 -5.26
C LYS A 32 -3.02 -14.23 -4.37
N ASP A 33 -3.24 -13.06 -4.97
CA ASP A 33 -3.39 -11.78 -4.26
C ASP A 33 -4.51 -11.84 -3.20
N LEU A 34 -5.64 -12.49 -3.52
CA LEU A 34 -6.81 -12.62 -2.65
C LEU A 34 -6.74 -13.81 -1.69
N GLY A 35 -5.68 -14.63 -1.76
CA GLY A 35 -5.53 -15.81 -0.91
C GLY A 35 -6.56 -16.92 -1.18
N ILE A 36 -7.09 -17.02 -2.40
CA ILE A 36 -8.08 -18.03 -2.79
C ILE A 36 -7.57 -18.92 -3.93
N SER A 37 -8.25 -20.05 -4.16
CA SER A 37 -7.91 -20.92 -5.29
C SER A 37 -8.31 -20.30 -6.64
N LEU A 38 -7.57 -20.65 -7.70
CA LEU A 38 -7.90 -20.25 -9.07
C LEU A 38 -9.33 -20.65 -9.46
N SER A 39 -9.74 -21.87 -9.09
CA SER A 39 -11.10 -22.37 -9.37
C SER A 39 -12.16 -21.51 -8.68
N HIS A 40 -11.91 -21.08 -7.45
CA HIS A 40 -12.81 -20.18 -6.73
C HIS A 40 -12.90 -18.82 -7.45
N TYR A 41 -11.76 -18.19 -7.76
CA TYR A 41 -11.73 -16.91 -8.45
C TYR A 41 -12.41 -16.97 -9.84
N SER A 42 -12.19 -18.04 -10.60
CA SER A 42 -12.83 -18.26 -11.90
C SER A 42 -14.37 -18.32 -11.80
N LYS A 43 -14.90 -19.00 -10.78
CA LYS A 43 -16.35 -19.03 -10.51
C LYS A 43 -16.92 -17.66 -10.16
N LEU A 44 -16.14 -16.81 -9.47
CA LEU A 44 -16.56 -15.43 -9.15
C LEU A 44 -16.66 -14.58 -10.42
N GLU A 45 -15.69 -14.64 -11.33
CA GLU A 45 -15.72 -13.84 -12.57
C GLU A 45 -16.90 -14.19 -13.49
N VAL A 46 -17.35 -15.45 -13.46
CA VAL A 46 -18.49 -15.93 -14.27
C VAL A 46 -19.83 -15.73 -13.55
N GLY A 47 -19.82 -15.22 -12.31
CA GLY A 47 -21.05 -14.97 -11.54
C GLY A 47 -21.73 -16.23 -11.00
N ILE A 48 -21.04 -17.37 -11.00
CA ILE A 48 -21.55 -18.64 -10.46
C ILE A 48 -21.22 -18.75 -8.96
N GLY A 49 -20.08 -18.19 -8.54
CA GLY A 49 -19.65 -18.15 -7.15
C GLY A 49 -20.10 -16.87 -6.46
N GLY A 50 -20.73 -17.00 -5.30
CA GLY A 50 -20.99 -15.86 -4.41
C GLY A 50 -19.71 -15.38 -3.73
N MET A 51 -19.53 -14.08 -3.62
CA MET A 51 -18.42 -13.50 -2.86
C MET A 51 -18.84 -13.32 -1.40
N SER A 52 -18.04 -13.84 -0.46
CA SER A 52 -18.28 -13.58 0.96
C SER A 52 -17.97 -12.12 1.30
N ARG A 53 -18.61 -11.58 2.35
CA ARG A 53 -18.33 -10.20 2.82
C ARG A 53 -16.85 -9.98 3.14
N GLY A 54 -16.18 -10.98 3.72
CA GLY A 54 -14.75 -10.91 4.00
C GLY A 54 -13.90 -10.80 2.73
N LEU A 55 -14.27 -11.53 1.68
CA LEU A 55 -13.56 -11.49 0.40
C LEU A 55 -13.80 -10.16 -0.34
N ILE A 56 -15.03 -9.63 -0.29
CA ILE A 56 -15.38 -8.29 -0.78
C ILE A 56 -14.50 -7.24 -0.08
N TYR A 57 -14.43 -7.27 1.25
CA TYR A 57 -13.63 -6.34 2.03
C TYR A 57 -12.14 -6.39 1.67
N THR A 58 -11.57 -7.60 1.57
CA THR A 58 -10.18 -7.80 1.16
C THR A 58 -9.92 -7.26 -0.24
N PHE A 59 -10.82 -7.52 -1.20
CA PHE A 59 -10.70 -7.03 -2.56
C PHE A 59 -10.74 -5.49 -2.62
N CYS A 60 -11.73 -4.90 -1.96
CA CYS A 60 -11.91 -3.45 -1.88
C CYS A 60 -10.66 -2.76 -1.31
N ARG A 61 -10.08 -3.31 -0.25
CA ARG A 61 -8.84 -2.79 0.34
C ARG A 61 -7.63 -2.94 -0.57
N LEU A 62 -7.46 -4.12 -1.18
CA LEU A 62 -6.26 -4.42 -1.96
C LEU A 62 -6.18 -3.60 -3.26
N TYR A 63 -7.33 -3.35 -3.88
CA TYR A 63 -7.42 -2.66 -5.17
C TYR A 63 -7.97 -1.23 -5.07
N ASN A 64 -8.20 -0.74 -3.84
CA ASN A 64 -8.78 0.58 -3.57
C ASN A 64 -10.09 0.82 -4.34
N VAL A 65 -11.01 -0.14 -4.22
CA VAL A 65 -12.31 -0.15 -4.90
C VAL A 65 -13.42 0.01 -3.86
N SER A 66 -14.40 0.88 -4.13
CA SER A 66 -15.57 1.05 -3.27
C SER A 66 -16.44 -0.22 -3.26
N GLU A 67 -16.87 -0.67 -2.08
CA GLU A 67 -17.81 -1.78 -1.93
C GLU A 67 -19.14 -1.47 -2.62
N ALA A 68 -19.63 -0.23 -2.51
CA ALA A 68 -20.87 0.19 -3.17
C ALA A 68 -20.78 0.04 -4.70
N TRP A 69 -19.62 0.39 -5.26
CA TRP A 69 -19.37 0.21 -6.68
C TRP A 69 -19.24 -1.27 -7.07
N LEU A 70 -18.53 -2.09 -6.28
CA LEU A 70 -18.34 -3.50 -6.59
C LEU A 70 -19.65 -4.28 -6.51
N VAL A 71 -20.44 -4.07 -5.46
CA VAL A 71 -21.67 -4.84 -5.19
C VAL A 71 -22.86 -4.27 -5.95
N TYR A 72 -23.07 -2.95 -5.91
CA TYR A 72 -24.28 -2.32 -6.48
C TYR A 72 -24.02 -1.60 -7.81
N GLY A 73 -22.76 -1.37 -8.18
CA GLY A 73 -22.42 -0.59 -9.38
C GLY A 73 -22.57 0.91 -9.20
N GLU A 74 -22.73 1.37 -7.95
CA GLU A 74 -22.96 2.77 -7.64
C GLU A 74 -21.64 3.55 -7.53
N GLY A 75 -21.60 4.76 -8.11
CA GLY A 75 -20.46 5.66 -8.06
C GLY A 75 -19.49 5.54 -9.24
N GLU A 76 -18.32 6.17 -9.10
CA GLU A 76 -17.33 6.26 -10.19
C GLU A 76 -16.56 4.96 -10.36
N THR A 77 -16.29 4.60 -11.63
CA THR A 77 -15.43 3.45 -11.93
C THR A 77 -14.01 3.68 -11.40
N PRO A 78 -13.44 2.74 -10.62
CA PRO A 78 -12.13 2.94 -10.00
C PRO A 78 -11.04 3.24 -11.03
N ALA A 79 -10.26 4.31 -10.81
CA ALA A 79 -9.00 4.55 -11.48
C ALA A 79 -7.98 3.52 -10.96
N VAL A 80 -8.03 2.32 -11.53
CA VAL A 80 -7.13 1.22 -11.20
C VAL A 80 -5.72 1.61 -11.65
N ILE A 81 -4.89 2.05 -10.70
CA ILE A 81 -3.49 2.38 -10.97
C ILE A 81 -2.68 1.10 -10.92
N GLN A 82 -1.95 0.80 -12.00
CA GLN A 82 -0.97 -0.28 -12.01
C GLN A 82 0.02 -0.04 -10.87
N SER A 83 0.00 -0.89 -9.84
CA SER A 83 1.01 -0.88 -8.79
C SER A 83 2.31 -1.47 -9.36
N ASN A 84 2.99 -0.73 -10.24
CA ASN A 84 4.41 -0.93 -10.52
C ASN A 84 5.29 0.13 -9.85
N GLN A 85 4.77 0.71 -8.79
CA GLN A 85 5.51 1.48 -7.81
C GLN A 85 5.16 0.84 -6.48
N LEU A 86 6.16 0.40 -5.71
CA LEU A 86 6.03 0.23 -4.27
C LEU A 86 5.71 1.60 -3.67
N THR A 87 4.47 2.03 -3.80
CA THR A 87 3.90 3.18 -3.09
C THR A 87 2.64 2.66 -2.45
N GLY A 88 2.77 2.29 -1.17
CA GLY A 88 1.67 1.75 -0.39
C GLY A 88 0.51 2.73 -0.37
N ARG A 89 -0.59 2.36 -1.02
CA ARG A 89 -1.92 2.82 -0.64
C ARG A 89 -2.44 1.93 0.47
N ASP A 90 -1.76 1.97 1.61
CA ASP A 90 -2.39 1.62 2.86
C ASP A 90 -3.19 2.88 3.27
N PRO A 91 -4.52 2.80 3.49
CA PRO A 91 -5.29 3.92 4.03
C PRO A 91 -4.70 4.40 5.35
N VAL A 92 -4.07 3.48 6.08
CA VAL A 92 -3.26 3.75 7.27
C VAL A 92 -2.06 4.61 6.92
N ASN A 93 -1.34 4.32 5.84
CA ASN A 93 -0.17 5.10 5.41
C ASN A 93 -0.55 6.45 4.79
N GLU A 94 -1.72 6.57 4.16
CA GLU A 94 -2.25 7.85 3.68
C GLU A 94 -2.79 8.72 4.82
N THR A 95 -3.45 8.12 5.80
CA THR A 95 -3.86 8.81 7.03
C THR A 95 -2.63 9.20 7.85
N ILE A 96 -1.64 8.30 8.00
CA ILE A 96 -0.34 8.59 8.61
C ILE A 96 0.40 9.66 7.82
N ARG A 97 0.36 9.68 6.48
CA ARG A 97 0.99 10.75 5.67
C ARG A 97 0.29 12.09 5.86
N ARG A 98 -1.04 12.12 5.86
CA ARG A 98 -1.82 13.35 6.11
C ARG A 98 -1.66 13.87 7.54
N LEU A 99 -1.42 12.97 8.51
CA LEU A 99 -1.07 13.31 9.89
C LEU A 99 0.43 13.68 10.03
N LYS A 100 1.33 13.07 9.25
CA LYS A 100 2.77 13.39 9.20
C LYS A 100 3.06 14.72 8.52
N ASP A 101 2.23 15.13 7.56
CA ASP A 101 2.30 16.46 6.93
C ASP A 101 1.88 17.57 7.91
N GLN A 102 1.28 17.21 9.05
CA GLN A 102 0.85 18.15 10.08
C GLN A 102 1.83 18.26 11.26
N SER A 103 2.90 17.46 11.33
CA SER A 103 3.89 17.58 12.40
C SER A 103 5.30 17.79 11.87
N ASP A 104 6.00 18.75 12.47
CA ASP A 104 7.40 19.12 12.22
C ASP A 104 8.37 17.91 12.25
N ASP A 105 7.92 16.75 12.74
CA ASP A 105 8.66 15.50 12.85
C ASP A 105 9.07 14.90 11.50
N HIS A 106 8.25 14.99 10.44
CA HIS A 106 8.62 14.39 9.15
C HIS A 106 9.81 15.12 8.53
N THR A 107 9.83 16.45 8.64
CA THR A 107 10.90 17.32 8.16
C THR A 107 12.19 17.09 8.95
N ILE A 108 12.08 16.82 10.26
CA ILE A 108 13.23 16.47 11.10
C ILE A 108 13.79 15.09 10.71
N ILE A 109 12.94 14.09 10.46
CA ILE A 109 13.37 12.76 10.03
C ILE A 109 14.08 12.82 8.68
N GLU A 110 13.58 13.59 7.72
CA GLU A 110 14.23 13.77 6.41
C GLU A 110 15.59 14.47 6.56
N LYS A 111 15.71 15.48 7.43
CA LYS A 111 16.99 16.10 7.76
C LYS A 111 17.96 15.14 8.45
N ILE A 112 17.49 14.25 9.34
CA ILE A 112 18.33 13.24 9.98
C ILE A 112 18.89 12.26 8.94
N VAL A 113 18.05 11.80 8.01
CA VAL A 113 18.46 10.85 6.95
C VAL A 113 19.51 11.50 6.04
N SER A 114 19.28 12.73 5.57
CA SER A 114 20.23 13.41 4.69
C SER A 114 21.57 13.69 5.37
N LEU A 115 21.57 14.08 6.66
CA LEU A 115 22.81 14.30 7.43
C LEU A 115 23.54 12.99 7.76
N SER A 116 22.82 11.87 7.88
CA SER A 116 23.46 10.56 8.09
C SER A 116 24.16 10.02 6.84
N GLU A 117 23.73 10.45 5.66
CA GLU A 117 24.33 10.06 4.37
C GLU A 117 25.48 10.99 3.95
N ASP A 118 25.67 12.10 4.68
CA ASP A 118 26.73 13.08 4.42
C ASP A 118 28.13 12.46 4.64
N GLN A 119 28.99 12.56 3.62
CA GLN A 119 30.33 11.95 3.64
C GLN A 119 31.26 12.62 4.66
N ASP A 120 31.12 13.92 4.89
CA ASP A 120 31.96 14.66 5.82
C ASP A 120 31.57 14.33 7.26
N ILE A 121 30.26 14.22 7.53
CA ILE A 121 29.76 13.76 8.84
C ILE A 121 30.24 12.35 9.15
N ASN A 122 30.18 11.44 8.18
CA ASN A 122 30.65 10.07 8.37
C ASN A 122 32.16 9.99 8.60
N ARG A 123 32.97 10.79 7.89
CA ARG A 123 34.42 10.86 8.12
C ARG A 123 34.75 11.35 9.53
N LEU A 124 34.15 12.45 9.95
CA LEU A 124 34.31 13.01 11.29
C LEU A 124 33.83 12.04 12.38
N ALA A 125 32.72 11.33 12.13
CA ALA A 125 32.20 10.33 13.06
C ALA A 125 33.18 9.16 13.28
N VAL A 126 33.89 8.72 12.22
CA VAL A 126 34.90 7.67 12.32
C VAL A 126 36.09 8.11 13.18
N GLU A 127 36.54 9.36 13.05
CA GLU A 127 37.61 9.90 13.88
C GLU A 127 37.19 10.00 15.35
N ILE A 128 36.01 10.57 15.60
CA ILE A 128 35.39 10.68 16.94
C ILE A 128 35.22 9.31 17.58
N ALA A 129 34.70 8.32 16.84
CA ALA A 129 34.51 6.96 17.34
C ALA A 129 35.81 6.34 17.85
N LYS A 130 36.92 6.56 17.13
CA LYS A 130 38.25 6.05 17.49
C LYS A 130 38.87 6.81 18.66
N THR A 131 38.72 8.14 18.69
CA THR A 131 39.34 8.99 19.72
C THR A 131 38.68 8.82 21.09
N ILE A 132 37.35 8.70 21.10
CA ILE A 132 36.56 8.66 22.35
C ILE A 132 36.18 7.20 22.72
N ASP A 133 36.64 6.23 21.94
CA ASP A 133 36.34 4.79 22.09
C ASP A 133 34.84 4.51 22.22
N ILE A 134 34.07 5.01 21.25
CA ILE A 134 32.61 4.80 21.19
C ILE A 134 32.19 4.17 19.86
N PRO A 135 31.06 3.42 19.84
CA PRO A 135 30.51 2.89 18.60
C PRO A 135 30.23 3.99 17.55
N LEU A 136 30.53 3.70 16.27
CA LEU A 136 30.40 4.65 15.15
C LEU A 136 29.00 5.25 15.03
N ASN A 137 27.96 4.43 15.20
CA ASN A 137 26.57 4.88 15.21
C ASN A 137 26.29 5.95 16.29
N ARG A 138 26.96 5.87 17.44
CA ARG A 138 26.87 6.86 18.51
C ARG A 138 27.57 8.16 18.11
N ALA A 139 28.73 8.08 17.47
CA ALA A 139 29.45 9.24 16.97
C ALA A 139 28.65 9.99 15.86
N VAL A 140 28.02 9.25 14.94
CA VAL A 140 27.14 9.81 13.91
C VAL A 140 25.94 10.52 14.55
N ALA A 141 25.28 9.88 15.52
CA ALA A 141 24.16 10.48 16.23
C ALA A 141 24.54 11.79 16.97
N LEU A 142 25.73 11.84 17.58
CA LEU A 142 26.24 13.06 18.24
C LEU A 142 26.38 14.21 17.25
N LEU A 143 27.00 13.97 16.08
CA LEU A 143 27.19 14.99 15.05
C LEU A 143 25.86 15.48 14.46
N ILE A 144 24.94 14.56 14.16
CA ILE A 144 23.61 14.91 13.65
C ILE A 144 22.84 15.72 14.70
N SER A 145 22.92 15.34 15.98
CA SER A 145 22.24 16.06 17.06
C SER A 145 22.74 17.50 17.24
N GLU A 146 24.04 17.75 17.03
CA GLU A 146 24.61 19.10 17.07
C GLU A 146 24.20 19.94 15.86
N LYS A 147 24.15 19.33 14.67
CA LYS A 147 23.72 19.99 13.42
C LYS A 147 22.24 20.36 13.40
N LEU A 148 21.39 19.59 14.07
CA LEU A 148 19.96 19.90 14.20
C LEU A 148 19.65 20.96 15.26
N ARG A 149 20.59 21.24 16.17
CA ARG A 149 20.45 22.23 17.23
C ARG A 149 20.83 23.66 16.78
N ARG A 150 21.60 23.78 15.69
CA ARG A 150 22.03 25.06 15.10
C ARG A 150 21.14 25.47 13.95
#